data_AF-A0A6J5UYT9-F1
#
_entry.id   AF-A0A6J5UYT9-F1
#
_cell.length_a   1.000
_cell.length_b   1.000
_cell.length_c   1.000
_cell.angle_alpha   90.00
_cell.angle_beta   90.00
_cell.angle_gamma   90.00
#
_symmetry.space_group_name_H-M   'P 1'
#
loop_
_entity.id
_entity.type
_entity.pdbx_description
1 polymer ?
#
loop_
_entity_poly.entity_id
_entity_poly.type
_entity_poly.pdbx_seq_one_letter_code
_entity_poly.pdbx_strand_id
1 'polypeptide(L)'
;MLMVSRYFRRTLFSAAKSETSAAATSARTTGHNPLEEFFEADRSQDEEKPVVYGRSWKASELRLKSWDDLNKLWFVLLKEKNMLMTQRQMLQAQNLRFPNPERLPKVRKSMCRIKHVLTERAIEEPDPRRSAEMKKMINAL
;
A
#
# COMPACT_ATOMS: atom_id res chain seq x y z
N MET A 1 -20.61 -69.33 29.84
CA MET A 1 -21.30 -68.85 28.62
C MET A 1 -22.54 -68.08 29.05
N LEU A 2 -22.64 -66.80 28.68
CA LEU A 2 -23.88 -66.03 28.42
C LEU A 2 -23.47 -64.57 28.15
N MET A 3 -23.82 -64.07 26.96
CA MET A 3 -23.63 -62.68 26.55
C MET A 3 -24.60 -61.76 27.29
N VAL A 4 -24.14 -60.59 27.74
CA VAL A 4 -25.01 -59.43 27.96
C VAL A 4 -24.30 -58.16 27.50
N SER A 5 -24.71 -57.70 26.32
CA SER A 5 -24.49 -56.35 25.80
C SER A 5 -25.17 -55.34 26.73
N ARG A 6 -24.45 -54.29 27.11
CA ARG A 6 -25.04 -53.05 27.65
C ARG A 6 -24.48 -51.87 26.86
N TYR A 7 -25.27 -51.45 25.89
CA TYR A 7 -25.14 -50.21 25.15
C TYR A 7 -25.14 -49.02 26.12
N PHE A 8 -23.99 -48.36 26.30
CA PHE A 8 -23.98 -47.00 26.82
C PHE A 8 -24.12 -46.02 25.66
N ARG A 9 -25.36 -45.52 25.55
CA ARG A 9 -25.84 -44.48 24.63
C ARG A 9 -25.00 -43.21 24.81
N ARG A 10 -24.05 -42.95 23.91
CA ARG A 10 -23.45 -41.62 23.77
C ARG A 10 -24.48 -40.71 23.11
N THR A 11 -24.90 -39.69 23.83
CA THR A 11 -25.77 -38.62 23.35
C THR A 11 -25.06 -37.87 22.21
N LEU A 12 -25.72 -37.79 21.06
CA LEU A 12 -25.28 -36.97 19.93
C LEU A 12 -25.49 -35.50 20.32
N PHE A 13 -24.41 -34.74 20.50
CA PHE A 13 -24.48 -33.29 20.46
C PHE A 13 -24.71 -32.87 19.00
N SER A 14 -25.92 -32.38 18.72
CA SER A 14 -26.26 -31.75 17.44
C SER A 14 -25.50 -30.44 17.31
N ALA A 15 -24.58 -30.35 16.34
CA ALA A 15 -23.89 -29.12 16.00
C ALA A 15 -24.88 -28.19 15.27
N ALA A 16 -25.46 -27.25 16.00
CA ALA A 16 -26.24 -26.17 15.41
C ALA A 16 -25.31 -25.33 14.51
N LYS A 17 -25.57 -25.35 13.20
CA LYS A 17 -24.94 -24.45 12.24
C LYS A 17 -25.37 -23.03 12.58
N SER A 18 -24.45 -22.24 13.13
CA SER A 18 -24.57 -20.80 13.19
C SER A 18 -24.43 -20.26 11.76
N GLU A 19 -25.55 -20.07 11.08
CA GLU A 19 -25.61 -19.21 9.92
C GLU A 19 -25.50 -17.76 10.40
N THR A 20 -24.26 -17.28 10.54
CA THR A 20 -23.99 -15.84 10.57
C THR A 20 -24.32 -15.30 9.19
N SER A 21 -25.59 -14.94 8.99
CA SER A 21 -26.01 -14.02 7.95
C SER A 21 -25.33 -12.68 8.24
N ALA A 22 -24.10 -12.53 7.76
CA ALA A 22 -23.49 -11.23 7.59
C ALA A 22 -24.31 -10.54 6.50
N ALA A 23 -25.36 -9.84 6.93
CA ALA A 23 -26.02 -8.84 6.13
C ALA A 23 -25.00 -7.72 5.88
N ALA A 24 -24.09 -7.95 4.93
CA ALA A 24 -23.38 -6.90 4.26
C ALA A 24 -24.43 -6.15 3.46
N THR A 25 -25.00 -5.11 4.08
CA THR A 25 -25.66 -4.04 3.36
C THR A 25 -24.63 -3.48 2.39
N SER A 26 -24.65 -3.98 1.15
CA SER A 26 -23.91 -3.39 0.04
C SER A 26 -24.49 -1.99 -0.17
N ALA A 27 -23.96 -1.02 0.55
CA ALA A 27 -24.10 0.37 0.23
C ALA A 27 -23.52 0.52 -1.18
N ARG A 28 -24.42 0.58 -2.16
CA ARG A 28 -24.08 0.75 -3.56
C ARG A 28 -23.52 2.18 -3.69
N THR A 29 -22.21 2.34 -3.53
CA THR A 29 -21.55 3.61 -3.82
C THR A 29 -21.50 3.74 -5.34
N THR A 30 -22.43 4.48 -5.92
CA THR A 30 -22.39 4.91 -7.33
C THR A 30 -21.31 5.97 -7.58
N GLY A 31 -20.14 5.82 -6.96
CA GLY A 31 -19.03 6.74 -7.03
C GLY A 31 -17.75 6.09 -6.50
N HIS A 32 -16.62 6.51 -7.05
CA HIS A 32 -15.26 6.11 -6.66
C HIS A 32 -15.11 6.09 -5.13
N ASN A 33 -14.75 4.94 -4.56
CA ASN A 33 -14.51 4.81 -3.13
C ASN A 33 -13.06 5.22 -2.82
N PRO A 34 -12.83 6.31 -2.07
CA PRO A 34 -11.46 6.78 -1.79
C PRO A 34 -10.60 5.77 -1.02
N LEU A 35 -11.21 4.84 -0.28
CA LEU A 35 -10.48 3.81 0.46
C LEU A 35 -9.88 2.74 -0.45
N GLU A 36 -10.40 2.57 -1.67
CA GLU A 36 -9.86 1.61 -2.63
C GLU A 36 -8.43 1.98 -3.06
N GLU A 37 -8.01 3.25 -2.93
CA GLU A 37 -6.65 3.68 -3.25
C GLU A 37 -5.56 3.08 -2.32
N PHE A 38 -5.95 2.53 -1.17
CA PHE A 38 -5.02 1.83 -0.28
C PHE A 38 -4.77 0.37 -0.67
N PHE A 39 -5.51 -0.15 -1.64
CA PHE A 39 -5.43 -1.54 -2.09
C PHE A 39 -5.05 -1.58 -3.57
N GLU A 40 -4.41 -2.66 -4.00
CA GLU A 40 -4.17 -2.84 -5.43
C GLU A 40 -5.51 -3.13 -6.12
N ALA A 41 -5.84 -2.35 -7.15
CA ALA A 41 -7.03 -2.58 -7.97
C ALA A 41 -6.96 -3.99 -8.57
N ASP A 42 -7.93 -4.82 -8.18
CA ASP A 42 -8.16 -6.24 -8.50
C ASP A 42 -7.13 -6.86 -9.45
N ARG A 43 -5.93 -7.17 -8.92
CA ARG A 43 -4.92 -7.97 -9.62
C ARG A 43 -5.09 -9.40 -9.14
N SER A 44 -5.66 -10.25 -9.98
CA SER A 44 -5.72 -11.69 -9.73
C SER A 44 -4.29 -12.20 -9.53
N GLN A 45 -4.03 -12.83 -8.38
CA GLN A 45 -2.75 -13.51 -8.11
C GLN A 45 -2.46 -14.65 -9.10
N ASP A 46 -3.49 -15.05 -9.87
CA ASP A 46 -3.46 -16.10 -10.90
C ASP A 46 -2.92 -15.64 -12.26
N GLU A 47 -2.52 -14.38 -12.44
CA GLU A 47 -1.79 -13.99 -13.64
C GLU A 47 -0.39 -14.62 -13.65
N GLU A 48 -0.24 -15.67 -14.47
CA GLU A 48 0.99 -16.46 -14.68
C GLU A 48 2.22 -15.61 -15.10
N LYS A 49 2.01 -14.34 -15.47
CA LYS A 49 3.07 -13.42 -15.87
C LYS A 49 3.61 -12.64 -14.66
N PRO A 50 4.92 -12.73 -14.36
CA PRO A 50 5.50 -11.91 -13.30
C PRO A 50 5.36 -10.43 -13.66
N VAL A 51 4.66 -9.68 -12.81
CA VAL A 51 4.49 -8.23 -12.98
C VAL A 51 5.85 -7.55 -12.85
N VAL A 52 6.35 -7.01 -13.96
CA VAL A 52 7.64 -6.32 -13.99
C VAL A 52 7.47 -4.88 -13.51
N TYR A 53 7.91 -4.62 -12.28
CA TYR A 53 7.97 -3.25 -11.77
C TYR A 53 9.23 -2.54 -12.24
N GLY A 54 9.03 -1.32 -12.77
CA GLY A 54 10.11 -0.49 -13.29
C GLY A 54 11.17 -0.06 -12.26
N ARG A 55 12.09 0.79 -12.72
CA ARG A 55 13.16 1.36 -11.90
C ARG A 55 12.72 2.62 -11.16
N SER A 56 13.51 3.01 -10.15
CA SER A 56 13.39 4.32 -9.49
C SER A 56 13.77 5.50 -10.41
N TRP A 57 13.20 6.68 -10.13
CA TRP A 57 13.51 7.94 -10.82
C TRP A 57 14.95 8.37 -10.60
N LYS A 58 15.69 8.76 -11.64
CA LYS A 58 17.06 9.29 -11.50
C LYS A 58 17.02 10.77 -11.16
N ALA A 59 18.02 11.26 -10.42
CA ALA A 59 18.12 12.68 -10.08
C ALA A 59 18.22 13.56 -11.34
N SER A 60 18.98 13.13 -12.36
CA SER A 60 19.10 13.82 -13.64
C SER A 60 17.75 14.03 -14.34
N GLU A 61 16.82 13.07 -14.23
CA GLU A 61 15.49 13.15 -14.83
C GLU A 61 14.59 14.11 -14.07
N LEU A 62 14.70 14.13 -12.74
CA LEU A 62 13.92 14.98 -11.86
C LEU A 62 14.35 16.45 -11.94
N ARG A 63 15.64 16.74 -12.22
CA ARG A 63 16.14 18.11 -12.42
C ARG A 63 15.45 18.83 -13.57
N LEU A 64 15.02 18.10 -14.60
CA LEU A 64 14.35 18.65 -15.78
C LEU A 64 12.86 18.96 -15.56
N LYS A 65 12.30 18.65 -14.38
CA LYS A 65 10.87 18.80 -14.10
C LYS A 65 10.54 20.09 -13.35
N SER A 66 9.36 20.64 -13.61
CA SER A 66 8.86 21.82 -12.91
C SER A 66 8.61 21.52 -11.43
N TRP A 67 8.47 22.57 -10.59
CA TRP A 67 8.11 22.37 -9.18
C TRP A 67 6.75 21.67 -9.02
N ASP A 68 5.77 22.06 -9.85
CA ASP A 68 4.42 21.49 -9.82
C ASP A 68 4.42 19.99 -10.22
N ASP A 69 5.18 19.61 -11.24
CA ASP A 69 5.33 18.20 -11.62
C ASP A 69 6.00 17.37 -10.52
N LEU A 70 7.03 17.91 -9.86
CA LEU A 70 7.69 17.24 -8.74
C LEU A 70 6.74 17.09 -7.54
N ASN A 71 5.91 18.10 -7.27
CA ASN A 71 4.89 18.06 -6.22
C ASN A 71 3.81 17.02 -6.54
N LYS A 72 3.28 16.99 -7.77
CA LYS A 72 2.33 15.96 -8.22
C LYS A 72 2.94 14.56 -8.13
N LEU A 73 4.17 14.39 -8.60
CA LEU A 73 4.90 13.13 -8.53
C LEU A 73 5.12 12.68 -7.07
N TRP A 74 5.40 13.62 -6.16
CA TRP A 74 5.50 13.33 -4.73
C TRP A 74 4.23 12.67 -4.19
N PHE A 75 3.06 13.22 -4.52
CA PHE A 75 1.78 12.64 -4.07
C PHE A 75 1.47 11.30 -4.74
N VAL A 76 1.81 11.11 -6.02
CA VAL A 76 1.70 9.79 -6.67
C VAL A 76 2.55 8.74 -5.94
N LEU A 77 3.80 9.08 -5.61
CA LEU A 77 4.69 8.19 -4.85
C LEU A 77 4.21 7.96 -3.41
N LEU A 78 3.62 8.98 -2.79
CA LEU A 78 3.07 8.88 -1.44
C LEU A 78 1.88 7.91 -1.39
N LYS A 79 0.97 7.98 -2.36
CA LYS A 79 -0.16 7.06 -2.49
C LYS A 79 0.32 5.62 -2.71
N GLU A 80 1.26 5.42 -3.62
CA GLU A 80 1.90 4.11 -3.84
C GLU A 80 2.56 3.58 -2.55
N LYS A 81 3.33 4.42 -1.83
CA LYS A 81 3.96 4.03 -0.56
C LYS A 81 2.91 3.60 0.47
N ASN A 82 1.81 4.33 0.60
CA ASN A 82 0.75 4.02 1.55
C ASN A 82 0.07 2.71 1.19
N MET A 83 -0.29 2.50 -0.08
CA MET A 83 -0.86 1.26 -0.59
C MET A 83 0.06 0.05 -0.30
N LEU A 84 1.36 0.16 -0.61
CA LEU A 84 2.34 -0.92 -0.35
C LEU A 84 2.50 -1.22 1.15
N MET A 85 2.45 -0.19 2.00
CA MET A 85 2.54 -0.37 3.45
C MET A 85 1.30 -1.09 4.00
N THR A 86 0.11 -0.74 3.52
CA THR A 86 -1.15 -1.42 3.85
C THR A 86 -1.08 -2.89 3.43
N GLN A 87 -0.72 -3.16 2.17
CA GLN A 87 -0.60 -4.53 1.66
C GLN A 87 0.43 -5.36 2.44
N ARG A 88 1.59 -4.78 2.76
CA ARG A 88 2.62 -5.45 3.56
C ARG A 88 2.10 -5.83 4.94
N GLN A 89 1.41 -4.92 5.62
CA GLN A 89 0.85 -5.16 6.95
C GLN A 89 -0.23 -6.25 6.92
N MET A 90 -1.12 -6.22 5.92
CA MET A 90 -2.18 -7.21 5.76
C MET A 90 -1.62 -8.61 5.52
N LEU A 91 -0.66 -8.76 4.59
CA LEU A 91 -0.05 -10.04 4.30
C LEU A 91 0.75 -10.56 5.49
N GLN A 92 1.45 -9.68 6.21
CA GLN A 92 2.13 -10.05 7.44
C GLN A 92 1.16 -10.58 8.50
N ALA A 93 0.00 -9.94 8.68
CA ALA A 93 -1.03 -10.38 9.61
C ALA A 93 -1.63 -11.75 9.22
N GLN A 94 -1.70 -12.05 7.92
CA GLN A 94 -2.12 -13.34 7.38
C GLN A 94 -0.98 -14.36 7.28
N ASN A 95 0.22 -14.02 7.75
CA ASN A 95 1.43 -14.85 7.67
C ASN A 95 1.83 -15.22 6.23
N LEU A 96 1.50 -14.36 5.28
CA LEU A 96 1.83 -14.46 3.85
C LEU A 96 3.04 -13.58 3.52
N ARG A 97 3.82 -14.00 2.51
CA ARG A 97 4.98 -13.24 2.04
C ARG A 97 4.54 -12.06 1.19
N PHE A 98 5.15 -10.89 1.43
CA PHE A 98 4.92 -9.70 0.63
C PHE A 98 5.48 -9.89 -0.80
N PRO A 99 4.64 -9.75 -1.85
CA PRO A 99 5.10 -9.82 -3.23
C PRO A 99 5.96 -8.60 -3.56
N ASN A 100 7.05 -8.81 -4.30
CA ASN A 100 7.91 -7.74 -4.84
C ASN A 100 8.39 -6.71 -3.78
N PRO A 101 9.13 -7.16 -2.75
CA PRO A 101 9.60 -6.31 -1.66
C PRO A 101 10.51 -5.16 -2.10
N GLU A 102 11.09 -5.23 -3.30
CA GLU A 102 11.97 -4.21 -3.86
C GLU A 102 11.22 -2.93 -4.30
N ARG A 103 9.89 -2.98 -4.46
CA ARG A 103 9.07 -1.80 -4.83
C ARG A 103 9.17 -0.68 -3.80
N LEU A 104 9.02 -1.00 -2.52
CA LEU A 104 9.00 -0.01 -1.45
C LEU A 104 10.33 0.78 -1.34
N PRO A 105 11.52 0.14 -1.39
CA PRO A 105 12.79 0.85 -1.52
C PRO A 105 12.89 1.74 -2.78
N LYS A 106 12.40 1.30 -3.94
CA LYS A 106 12.42 2.09 -5.19
C LYS A 106 11.59 3.37 -5.07
N VAL A 107 10.41 3.29 -4.44
CA VAL A 107 9.54 4.44 -4.16
C VAL A 107 10.24 5.41 -3.21
N ARG A 108 10.72 4.92 -2.06
CA ARG A 108 11.45 5.75 -1.06
C ARG A 108 12.68 6.43 -1.67
N LYS A 109 13.42 5.74 -2.52
CA LYS A 109 14.59 6.30 -3.23
C LYS A 109 14.20 7.42 -4.17
N SER A 110 13.07 7.29 -4.88
CA SER A 110 12.55 8.34 -5.76
C SER A 110 12.12 9.56 -4.95
N MET A 111 11.41 9.37 -3.84
CA MET A 111 11.03 10.46 -2.92
C MET A 111 12.25 11.19 -2.35
N CYS A 112 13.27 10.46 -1.89
CA CYS A 112 14.52 11.04 -1.41
C CYS A 112 15.22 11.91 -2.48
N ARG A 113 15.24 11.45 -3.74
CA ARG A 113 15.81 12.21 -4.85
C ARG A 113 15.01 13.47 -5.19
N ILE A 114 13.68 13.46 -5.03
CA ILE A 114 12.86 14.67 -5.18
C ILE A 114 13.28 15.71 -4.12
N LYS A 115 13.36 15.32 -2.84
CA LYS A 115 13.83 16.22 -1.78
C LYS A 115 15.23 16.76 -2.09
N HIS A 116 16.13 15.89 -2.55
CA HIS A 116 17.48 16.28 -2.92
C HIS A 116 17.50 17.36 -4.03
N VAL A 117 16.80 17.14 -5.14
CA VAL A 117 16.74 18.10 -6.26
C VAL A 117 16.07 19.42 -5.84
N LEU A 118 15.03 19.37 -5.01
CA LEU A 118 14.42 20.59 -4.49
C LEU A 118 15.38 21.36 -3.56
N THR A 119 16.18 20.65 -2.76
CA THR A 119 17.20 21.27 -1.89
C THR A 119 18.33 21.89 -2.72
N GLU A 120 18.78 21.24 -3.80
CA GLU A 120 19.73 21.84 -4.75
C GLU A 120 19.22 23.20 -5.25
N ARG A 121 17.98 23.24 -5.75
CA ARG A 121 17.34 24.49 -6.22
C ARG A 121 17.23 25.56 -5.13
N ALA A 122 16.94 25.15 -3.89
CA ALA A 122 16.86 26.08 -2.77
C ALA A 122 18.23 26.66 -2.37
N ILE A 123 19.33 25.96 -2.65
CA ILE A 123 20.70 26.46 -2.41
C ILE A 123 21.12 27.43 -3.50
N GLU A 124 20.71 27.19 -4.75
CA GLU A 124 21.00 28.06 -5.89
C GLU A 124 20.23 29.39 -5.84
N GLU A 125 19.15 29.47 -5.03
CA GLU A 125 18.31 30.65 -5.00
C GLU A 125 18.97 31.83 -4.26
N PRO A 126 19.13 33.00 -4.91
CA PRO A 126 19.95 34.09 -4.38
C PRO A 126 19.28 34.85 -3.23
N ASP A 127 17.95 34.88 -3.17
CA ASP A 127 17.22 35.50 -2.06
C ASP A 127 17.21 34.59 -0.82
N PRO A 128 17.84 35.01 0.30
CA PRO A 128 17.87 34.22 1.52
C PRO A 128 16.49 33.92 2.10
N ARG A 129 15.51 34.82 1.92
CA ARG A 129 14.15 34.62 2.45
C ARG A 129 13.45 33.51 1.68
N ARG A 130 13.45 33.60 0.35
CA ARG A 130 12.88 32.58 -0.52
C ARG A 130 13.56 31.23 -0.36
N SER A 131 14.89 31.20 -0.24
CA SER A 131 15.64 29.97 0.06
C SER A 131 15.18 29.32 1.37
N ALA A 132 14.98 30.10 2.43
CA ALA A 132 14.51 29.61 3.72
C ALA A 132 13.09 29.04 3.66
N GLU A 133 12.19 29.71 2.93
CA GLU A 133 10.82 29.21 2.69
C GLU A 133 10.82 27.90 1.92
N MET A 134 11.60 27.81 0.84
CA MET A 134 11.76 26.57 0.07
C MET A 134 12.26 25.43 0.95
N LYS A 135 13.30 25.66 1.75
CA LYS A 135 13.84 24.66 2.70
C LYS A 135 12.79 24.21 3.71
N LYS A 136 11.99 25.14 4.24
CA LYS A 136 10.88 24.83 5.15
C LYS A 136 9.84 23.94 4.48
N MET A 137 9.42 24.27 3.25
CA MET A 137 8.49 23.45 2.47
C MET A 137 9.04 22.05 2.19
N ILE A 138 10.31 21.94 1.78
CA ILE A 138 10.96 20.65 1.48
C ILE A 138 11.03 19.76 2.71
N ASN A 139 11.27 20.33 3.90
CA ASN A 139 11.30 19.58 5.15
C ASN A 139 9.91 19.12 5.61
N ALA A 140 8.86 19.84 5.20
CA ALA A 140 7.47 19.48 5.50
C ALA A 140 6.91 18.39 4.56
N LEU A 141 7.54 18.12 3.41
CA LEU A 141 7.27 16.97 2.54
C LEU A 141 7.72 15.66 3.21
#